data_AF-A0A1W9L3C1-F1
#
_entry.id   AF-A0A1W9L3C1-F1
#
_cell.length_a   1.000
_cell.length_b   1.000
_cell.length_c   1.000
_cell.angle_alpha   90.00
_cell.angle_beta   90.00
_cell.angle_gamma   90.00
#
_symmetry.space_group_name_H-M   'P 1'
#
loop_
_entity.id
_entity.type
_entity.pdbx_description
1 polymer ?
#
loop_
_entity_poly.entity_id
_entity_poly.type
_entity_poly.pdbx_seq_one_letter_code
_entity_poly.pdbx_strand_id
1 'polypeptide(L)'
;MTQAVNTIKNDPHDLNNFMKLHLDTSHHYYQIQRYTEENITINDKIYPHSLIVMPTSLKEWVILNFDALTTHDFDLLAQLQPQVVLLGTGAKIRFPQAELLIPLIQQQIGIEVMDT
;
A
#
# COMPACT_ATOMS: atom_id res chain seq x y z
N MET A 1 6.83 -40.55 7.16
CA MET A 1 7.57 -40.98 5.95
C MET A 1 6.59 -40.91 4.79
N THR A 2 6.56 -39.81 4.05
CA THR A 2 5.75 -39.74 2.83
C THR A 2 6.46 -38.79 1.85
N GLN A 3 7.11 -39.38 0.85
CA GLN A 3 7.62 -38.66 -0.32
C GLN A 3 6.56 -38.74 -1.41
N ALA A 4 6.21 -37.60 -2.02
CA ALA A 4 5.47 -37.56 -3.26
C ALA A 4 6.46 -37.29 -4.40
N VAL A 5 6.66 -38.29 -5.25
CA VAL A 5 7.43 -38.17 -6.50
C VAL A 5 6.48 -37.64 -7.57
N ASN A 6 6.76 -36.46 -8.11
CA ASN A 6 6.01 -35.94 -9.24
C ASN A 6 6.77 -36.27 -10.54
N THR A 7 6.30 -37.27 -11.29
CA THR A 7 6.90 -37.64 -12.58
C THR A 7 6.22 -36.88 -13.69
N ILE A 8 6.94 -35.95 -14.32
CA ILE A 8 6.47 -35.26 -15.53
C ILE A 8 6.89 -36.10 -16.73
N LYS A 9 5.93 -36.75 -17.43
CA LYS A 9 6.17 -37.29 -18.76
C LYS A 9 6.27 -36.11 -19.73
N ASN A 10 7.42 -35.93 -20.37
CA ASN A 10 7.59 -34.96 -21.45
C ASN A 10 6.89 -35.50 -22.71
N ASP A 11 5.80 -34.84 -23.11
CA ASP A 11 5.19 -34.98 -24.43
C ASP A 11 5.85 -33.94 -25.38
N PRO A 12 6.44 -34.34 -26.52
CA PRO A 12 7.21 -33.44 -27.37
C PRO A 12 6.38 -32.41 -28.18
N HIS A 13 5.05 -32.30 -27.97
CA HIS A 13 4.19 -31.42 -28.77
C HIS A 13 3.36 -30.36 -28.02
N ASP A 14 3.54 -30.17 -26.70
CA ASP A 14 2.77 -29.14 -26.00
C ASP A 14 3.45 -27.75 -26.07
N LEU A 15 3.10 -26.99 -27.12
CA LEU A 15 3.22 -25.53 -27.15
C LEU A 15 2.25 -24.92 -26.12
N ASN A 16 2.53 -25.06 -24.83
CA ASN A 16 1.87 -24.29 -23.80
C ASN A 16 2.92 -23.78 -22.83
N ASN A 17 3.18 -22.48 -22.93
CA ASN A 17 3.95 -21.72 -21.97
C ASN A 17 3.20 -21.76 -20.63
N PHE A 18 3.43 -22.81 -19.82
CA PHE A 18 2.80 -22.95 -18.51
C PHE A 18 3.25 -21.77 -17.64
N MET A 19 2.34 -20.82 -17.43
CA MET A 19 2.55 -19.68 -16.54
C MET A 19 2.69 -20.21 -15.11
N LYS A 20 3.92 -20.17 -14.57
CA LYS A 20 4.20 -20.47 -13.17
C LYS A 20 4.05 -19.19 -12.36
N LEU A 21 2.96 -19.08 -11.60
CA LEU A 21 2.78 -18.02 -10.62
C LEU A 21 3.60 -18.37 -9.37
N HIS A 22 4.68 -17.63 -9.14
CA HIS A 22 5.46 -17.72 -7.91
C HIS A 22 4.97 -16.63 -6.96
N LEU A 23 4.42 -17.02 -5.81
CA LEU A 23 4.09 -16.06 -4.76
C LEU A 23 5.40 -15.50 -4.22
N ASP A 24 5.64 -14.21 -4.46
CA ASP A 24 6.75 -13.51 -3.83
C ASP A 24 6.41 -13.32 -2.35
N THR A 25 7.12 -14.06 -1.50
CA THR A 25 7.01 -14.00 -0.03
C THR A 25 8.13 -13.18 0.59
N SER A 26 8.84 -12.38 -0.21
CA SER A 26 9.92 -11.54 0.30
C SER A 26 9.37 -10.57 1.35
N HIS A 27 9.82 -10.73 2.59
CA HIS A 27 9.48 -9.87 3.73
C HIS A 27 10.16 -8.50 3.66
N HIS A 28 10.72 -8.14 2.51
CA HIS A 28 11.45 -6.90 2.31
C HIS A 28 10.51 -5.70 2.14
N TYR A 29 9.20 -5.94 2.00
CA TYR A 29 8.20 -4.89 1.83
C TYR A 29 7.15 -4.88 2.95
N TYR A 30 6.60 -3.69 3.22
CA TYR A 30 5.41 -3.55 4.05
C TYR A 30 4.16 -3.92 3.26
N GLN A 31 3.44 -4.94 3.71
CA GLN A 31 2.18 -5.37 3.13
C GLN A 31 1.03 -5.07 4.10
N ILE A 32 0.08 -4.25 3.65
CA ILE A 32 -1.19 -4.07 4.34
C ILE A 32 -2.01 -5.34 4.12
N GLN A 33 -2.38 -6.02 5.21
CA GLN A 33 -3.14 -7.26 5.18
C GLN A 33 -4.61 -7.06 5.53
N ARG A 34 -4.87 -6.12 6.43
CA ARG A 34 -6.22 -5.77 6.90
C ARG A 34 -6.27 -4.30 7.27
N TYR A 35 -7.43 -3.71 7.07
CA TYR A 35 -7.81 -2.44 7.66
C TYR A 35 -9.20 -2.58 8.29
N THR A 36 -9.48 -1.74 9.28
CA THR A 36 -10.77 -1.58 9.95
C THR A 36 -10.91 -0.11 10.32
N GLU A 37 -12.07 0.30 10.82
CA GLU A 37 -12.30 1.67 11.29
C GLU A 37 -11.30 2.13 12.37
N GLU A 38 -10.72 1.19 13.14
CA GLU A 38 -9.87 1.51 14.30
C GLU A 38 -8.39 1.14 14.10
N ASN A 39 -8.06 0.27 13.14
CA ASN A 39 -6.70 -0.26 13.01
C ASN A 39 -6.35 -0.75 11.61
N ILE A 40 -5.04 -0.75 11.33
CA ILE A 40 -4.42 -1.30 10.13
C ILE A 40 -3.45 -2.41 10.56
N THR A 41 -3.53 -3.57 9.92
CA THR A 41 -2.59 -4.68 10.09
C THR A 41 -1.58 -4.68 8.96
N ILE A 42 -0.30 -4.54 9.31
CA ILE A 42 0.83 -4.56 8.38
C ILE A 42 1.85 -5.59 8.86
N ASN A 43 2.20 -6.55 8.02
CA ASN A 43 3.15 -7.63 8.35
C ASN A 43 2.84 -8.27 9.72
N ASP A 44 1.58 -8.67 9.93
CA ASP A 44 1.04 -9.31 11.14
C ASP A 44 1.02 -8.44 12.41
N LYS A 45 1.40 -7.16 12.30
CA LYS A 45 1.36 -6.19 13.40
C LYS A 45 0.21 -5.21 13.24
N ILE A 46 -0.52 -4.99 14.32
CA ILE A 46 -1.68 -4.09 14.39
C ILE A 46 -1.21 -2.69 14.81
N TYR A 47 -1.70 -1.67 14.10
CA TYR A 47 -1.46 -0.27 14.37
C TYR A 47 -2.80 0.47 14.56
N PRO A 48 -3.04 1.11 15.72
CA PRO A 48 -4.30 1.78 16.03
C PRO A 48 -4.31 3.27 15.62
N HIS A 49 -3.43 3.67 14.71
CA HIS A 49 -3.25 5.07 14.29
C HIS A 49 -2.92 5.15 12.81
N SER A 50 -3.04 6.35 12.25
CA SER A 50 -2.68 6.64 10.86
C SER A 50 -1.18 6.44 10.61
N LEU A 51 -0.86 5.90 9.44
CA LEU A 51 0.49 5.55 9.05
C LEU A 51 0.78 6.06 7.64
N ILE A 52 2.04 6.43 7.42
CA ILE A 52 2.60 6.54 6.08
C ILE A 52 3.34 5.23 5.79
N VAL A 53 2.87 4.51 4.77
CA VAL A 53 3.43 3.23 4.34
C VAL A 53 4.15 3.42 3.01
N MET A 54 5.46 3.17 3.00
CA MET A 54 6.28 3.08 1.80
C MET A 54 6.76 1.64 1.63
N PRO A 55 7.24 1.23 0.44
CA PRO A 55 7.68 -0.16 0.24
C PRO A 55 8.62 -0.65 1.33
N THR A 56 9.62 0.14 1.71
CA THR A 56 10.67 -0.26 2.68
C THR A 56 10.70 0.59 3.94
N SER A 57 9.72 1.46 4.18
CA SER A 57 9.65 2.26 5.41
C SER A 57 8.22 2.45 5.90
N LEU A 58 8.06 2.46 7.21
CA LEU A 58 6.80 2.68 7.89
C LEU A 58 6.97 3.79 8.93
N LYS A 59 6.12 4.80 8.89
CA LYS A 59 6.17 5.95 9.80
C LYS A 59 4.79 6.22 10.39
N GLU A 60 4.77 6.57 11.67
CA GLU A 60 3.57 7.12 12.31
C GLU A 60 3.21 8.45 11.65
N TRP A 61 1.94 8.61 11.32
CA TRP A 61 1.39 9.86 10.80
C TRP A 61 0.48 10.47 11.85
N VAL A 62 1.00 11.48 12.55
CA VAL A 62 0.36 12.05 13.74
C VAL A 62 -0.75 13.02 13.32
N ILE A 63 -1.89 12.46 12.94
CA ILE A 63 -3.13 13.20 12.65
C ILE A 63 -4.26 12.66 13.51
N LEU A 64 -5.14 13.54 14.00
CA LEU A 64 -6.28 13.14 14.84
C LEU A 64 -7.41 12.54 14.01
N ASN A 65 -7.66 13.12 12.84
CA ASN A 65 -8.67 12.70 11.88
C ASN A 65 -8.44 13.41 10.54
N PHE A 66 -9.24 13.08 9.55
CA PHE A 66 -9.18 13.67 8.22
C PHE A 66 -9.36 15.20 8.20
N ASP A 67 -10.23 15.74 9.07
CA ASP A 67 -10.51 17.19 9.10
C ASP A 67 -9.36 17.98 9.73
N ALA A 68 -8.40 17.30 10.38
CA ALA A 68 -7.19 17.89 10.92
C ALA A 68 -6.02 17.94 9.92
N LEU A 69 -6.21 17.48 8.67
CA LEU A 69 -5.19 17.53 7.63
C LEU A 69 -4.81 18.98 7.30
N THR A 70 -3.50 19.22 7.22
CA THR A 70 -2.92 20.53 6.91
C THR A 70 -2.00 20.45 5.71
N THR A 71 -1.64 21.60 5.13
CA THR A 71 -0.65 21.65 4.03
C THR A 71 0.68 21.02 4.45
N HIS A 72 1.05 21.12 5.73
CA HIS A 72 2.28 20.50 6.25
C HIS A 72 2.29 18.98 6.10
N ASP A 73 1.14 18.33 6.27
CA ASP A 73 1.01 16.88 6.06
C ASP A 73 1.29 16.50 4.60
N PHE A 74 0.81 17.31 3.65
CA PHE A 74 1.04 17.09 2.23
C PHE A 74 2.46 17.46 1.80
N ASP A 75 3.09 18.45 2.43
CA ASP A 75 4.51 18.74 2.25
C ASP A 75 5.39 17.56 2.69
N LEU A 76 5.07 16.93 3.82
CA LEU A 76 5.75 15.73 4.30
C LEU A 76 5.60 14.57 3.31
N LEU A 77 4.40 14.35 2.77
CA LEU A 77 4.16 13.34 1.73
C LEU A 77 4.95 13.64 0.45
N ALA A 78 4.96 14.90 0.01
CA ALA A 78 5.70 15.33 -1.17
C ALA A 78 7.22 15.11 -1.03
N GLN A 79 7.78 15.37 0.15
CA GLN A 79 9.22 15.15 0.44
C GLN A 79 9.65 13.69 0.30
N LEU A 80 8.72 12.73 0.42
CA LEU A 80 8.99 11.31 0.20
C LEU A 80 9.13 10.96 -1.30
N GLN A 81 8.79 11.88 -2.19
CA GLN A 81 8.87 11.75 -3.66
C GLN A 81 8.22 10.46 -4.21
N PRO A 82 7.01 10.07 -3.77
CA PRO A 82 6.30 8.97 -4.42
C PRO A 82 5.84 9.39 -5.82
N GLN A 83 5.54 8.40 -6.68
CA GLN A 83 4.86 8.68 -7.96
C GLN A 83 3.37 8.97 -7.77
N VAL A 84 2.76 8.30 -6.78
CA VAL A 84 1.34 8.43 -6.44
C VAL A 84 1.16 8.28 -4.93
N VAL A 85 0.27 9.08 -4.34
CA VAL A 85 -0.20 8.94 -2.97
C VAL A 85 -1.56 8.27 -2.98
N LEU A 86 -1.69 7.15 -2.28
CA LEU A 86 -3.00 6.53 -1.98
C LEU A 86 -3.45 7.06 -0.60
N LEU A 87 -4.42 7.97 -0.59
CA LEU A 87 -4.94 8.57 0.63
C LEU A 87 -6.18 7.82 1.09
N GLY A 88 -6.03 7.03 2.16
CA GLY A 88 -7.15 6.41 2.86
C GLY A 88 -7.86 7.40 3.78
N THR A 89 -9.19 7.49 3.68
CA THR A 89 -9.97 8.56 4.34
C THR A 89 -10.94 8.09 5.42
N GLY A 90 -10.81 6.82 5.83
CA GLY A 90 -11.70 6.15 6.76
C GLY A 90 -12.89 5.52 6.05
N ALA A 91 -13.97 5.29 6.81
CA ALA A 91 -15.19 4.60 6.34
C ALA A 91 -15.94 5.29 5.16
N LYS A 92 -15.52 6.48 4.73
CA LYS A 92 -16.11 7.21 3.62
C LYS A 92 -15.03 7.94 2.84
N ILE A 93 -15.12 7.87 1.51
CA ILE A 93 -14.33 8.69 0.59
C ILE A 93 -14.59 10.18 0.90
N ARG A 94 -13.52 10.89 1.25
CA ARG A 94 -13.52 12.35 1.43
C ARG A 94 -12.37 12.98 0.67
N PHE A 95 -12.65 13.95 -0.19
CA PHE A 95 -11.60 14.62 -0.95
C PHE A 95 -10.94 15.73 -0.12
N PRO A 96 -9.60 15.81 -0.09
CA PRO A 96 -8.91 16.94 0.52
C PRO A 96 -9.28 18.25 -0.18
N GLN A 97 -9.18 19.36 0.53
CA GLN A 97 -9.32 20.69 -0.07
C GLN A 97 -8.20 20.92 -1.10
N ALA A 98 -8.49 21.66 -2.16
CA ALA A 98 -7.57 21.84 -3.28
C ALA A 98 -6.22 22.46 -2.84
N GLU A 99 -6.26 23.33 -1.84
CA GLU A 99 -5.09 24.00 -1.28
C GLU A 99 -4.12 23.01 -0.61
N LEU A 100 -4.63 21.92 -0.04
CA LEU A 100 -3.82 20.86 0.56
C LEU A 100 -3.05 20.07 -0.50
N LEU A 101 -3.56 20.01 -1.73
CA LEU A 101 -2.97 19.22 -2.81
C LEU A 101 -1.82 19.94 -3.54
N ILE A 102 -1.66 21.24 -3.33
CA ILE A 102 -0.66 22.07 -4.01
C ILE A 102 0.77 21.46 -3.93
N PRO A 103 1.27 20.99 -2.77
CA PRO A 103 2.61 20.40 -2.68
C PRO A 103 2.80 19.19 -3.58
N LEU A 104 1.78 18.33 -3.70
CA LEU A 104 1.82 17.15 -4.57
C LEU A 104 1.78 17.55 -6.05
N ILE A 105 0.89 18.49 -6.40
CA ILE A 105 0.73 18.98 -7.78
C ILE A 105 2.03 19.61 -8.29
N GLN A 106 2.69 20.45 -7.48
CA GLN A 106 3.94 21.10 -7.84
C GLN A 106 5.07 20.11 -8.13
N GLN A 107 5.04 18.93 -7.49
CA GLN A 107 6.00 17.86 -7.71
C GLN A 107 5.50 16.80 -8.72
N GLN A 108 4.38 17.04 -9.39
CA GLN A 108 3.76 16.12 -10.35
C GLN A 108 3.44 14.74 -9.76
N ILE A 109 3.12 14.71 -8.47
CA ILE A 109 2.75 13.51 -7.74
C ILE A 109 1.24 13.28 -7.90
N GLY A 110 0.86 12.11 -8.38
CA GLY A 110 -0.55 11.72 -8.46
C GLY A 110 -1.16 11.52 -7.08
N ILE A 111 -2.47 11.70 -6.96
CA ILE A 111 -3.22 11.34 -5.75
C ILE A 111 -4.44 10.52 -6.13
N GLU A 112 -4.65 9.43 -5.39
CA GLU A 112 -5.86 8.63 -5.41
C GLU A 112 -6.46 8.65 -4.01
N VAL A 113 -7.77 8.89 -3.93
CA VAL A 113 -8.49 8.97 -2.67
C VAL A 113 -9.37 7.73 -2.56
N MET A 114 -9.21 7.00 -1.46
CA MET A 114 -9.95 5.77 -1.20
C MET A 114 -10.61 5.81 0.18
N ASP A 115 -11.63 4.98 0.36
CA ASP A 115 -12.07 4.59 1.69
C ASP A 115 -11.11 3.54 2.29
N THR A 116 -11.23 3.33 3.58
CA THR A 116 -10.52 2.31 4.37
C THR A 116 -11.46 1.70 5.40
#